data_AF-A0A0B8RPN7-F1
#
_entry.id   AF-A0A0B8RPN7-F1
#
_cell.length_a   1.000
_cell.length_b   1.000
_cell.length_c   1.000
_cell.angle_alpha   90.00
_cell.angle_beta   90.00
_cell.angle_gamma   90.00
#
_symmetry.space_group_name_H-M   'P 1'
#
loop_
_entity.id
_entity.type
_entity.pdbx_description
1 polymer ?
#
loop_
_entity_poly.entity_id
_entity_poly.type
_entity_poly.pdbx_seq_one_letter_code
_entity_poly.pdbx_strand_id
1 'polypeptide(L)'
;MLQQADKLGCKQFVTPTDVVAGNPKLNIAFVANLFNTYPALQKPKNNSYDFSLLEGENKEERTFRNWMNSLGVTPYINHLYSDLGDGLVIFQLYEMIRVPVEWSHVNKPPYPALGGNMKKIENCNYAVELGKTNARFSLVGIGGKDLNEGNPTLTLALVWQLMRRYTLNVLSDLGEGEKVNDETIIKWVNQTLANANKTTSISSFKDQSISTSLPILDLIDAIAPKAVRSEMVKREDLTPADKLNNAKYAISIARKIGACIYALPDDLVEVKPKMVMTVFACLMGRGLNKIK
;
A
#
# COMPACT_ATOMS: atom_id res chain seq x y z
N MET A 1 -21.45 -29.60 20.40
CA MET A 1 -20.56 -28.94 19.41
C MET A 1 -19.18 -28.62 20.01
N LEU A 2 -19.05 -27.73 21.01
CA LEU A 2 -17.73 -27.33 21.54
C LEU A 2 -16.88 -28.47 22.15
N GLN A 3 -17.50 -29.46 22.80
CA GLN A 3 -16.79 -30.66 23.28
C GLN A 3 -16.17 -31.48 22.14
N GLN A 4 -16.80 -31.49 20.95
CA GLN A 4 -16.24 -32.19 19.78
C GLN A 4 -15.13 -31.37 19.13
N ALA A 5 -15.29 -30.04 19.09
CA ALA A 5 -14.21 -29.15 18.64
C ALA A 5 -12.97 -29.25 19.54
N ASP A 6 -13.14 -29.50 20.84
CA ASP A 6 -12.05 -29.71 21.80
C ASP A 6 -11.22 -30.95 21.45
N LYS A 7 -11.88 -32.04 21.04
CA LYS A 7 -11.20 -33.26 20.57
C LYS A 7 -10.36 -33.05 19.31
N LEU A 8 -10.72 -32.05 18.52
CA LEU A 8 -9.98 -31.61 17.34
C LEU A 8 -8.93 -30.52 17.68
N GLY A 9 -8.77 -30.15 18.95
CA GLY A 9 -7.89 -29.02 19.33
C GLY A 9 -8.37 -27.66 18.78
N CYS A 10 -9.60 -27.57 18.28
CA CYS A 10 -10.16 -26.40 17.61
C CYS A 10 -10.99 -25.50 18.54
N LYS A 11 -11.18 -25.90 19.80
CA LYS A 11 -11.91 -25.10 20.78
C LYS A 11 -11.01 -23.98 21.29
N GLN A 12 -10.96 -22.88 20.55
CA GLN A 12 -10.30 -21.64 20.97
C GLN A 12 -11.33 -20.50 21.05
N PHE A 13 -11.21 -19.69 22.11
CA PHE A 13 -11.87 -18.38 22.27
C PHE A 13 -13.39 -18.31 22.46
N VAL A 14 -14.15 -19.40 22.26
CA VAL A 14 -15.63 -19.36 22.33
C VAL A 14 -16.19 -20.22 23.48
N THR A 15 -17.18 -19.70 24.22
CA THR A 15 -17.92 -20.43 25.27
C THR A 15 -19.32 -20.84 24.79
N PRO A 16 -20.01 -21.78 25.46
CA PRO A 16 -21.39 -22.14 25.10
C PRO A 16 -22.33 -20.93 25.08
N THR A 17 -22.14 -19.99 26.00
CA THR A 17 -22.96 -18.78 26.09
C THR A 17 -22.75 -17.88 24.88
N ASP A 18 -21.51 -17.72 24.40
CA ASP A 18 -21.20 -16.88 23.23
C ASP A 18 -21.85 -17.41 21.94
N VAL A 19 -21.88 -18.74 21.80
CA VAL A 19 -22.52 -19.40 20.67
C VAL A 19 -24.02 -19.16 20.69
N VAL A 20 -24.67 -19.38 21.83
CA VAL A 20 -26.13 -19.23 21.99
C VAL A 20 -26.55 -17.76 21.86
N ALA A 21 -25.74 -16.83 22.38
CA ALA A 21 -25.96 -15.40 22.24
C ALA A 21 -25.74 -14.89 20.80
N GLY A 22 -25.23 -15.72 19.90
CA GLY A 22 -25.01 -15.36 18.49
C GLY A 22 -23.92 -14.31 18.31
N ASN A 23 -22.87 -14.30 19.14
CA ASN A 23 -21.80 -13.31 19.02
C ASN A 23 -21.06 -13.46 17.67
N PRO A 24 -21.19 -12.49 16.73
CA PRO A 24 -20.71 -12.68 15.37
C PRO A 24 -19.19 -12.78 15.29
N LYS A 25 -18.46 -12.05 16.14
CA LYS A 25 -16.98 -12.05 16.15
C LYS A 25 -16.41 -13.34 16.72
N LEU A 26 -16.99 -13.84 17.81
CA LEU A 26 -16.51 -15.07 18.43
C LEU A 26 -16.89 -16.30 17.60
N ASN A 27 -18.09 -16.30 17.02
CA ASN A 27 -18.52 -17.39 16.14
C ASN A 27 -17.71 -17.44 14.84
N ILE A 28 -17.41 -16.30 14.20
CA ILE A 28 -16.57 -16.29 13.00
C ILE A 28 -15.13 -16.73 13.31
N ALA A 29 -14.57 -16.30 14.46
CA ALA A 29 -13.25 -16.73 14.89
C ALA A 29 -13.18 -18.24 15.14
N PHE A 30 -14.21 -18.81 15.78
CA PHE A 30 -14.32 -20.25 15.99
C PHE A 30 -14.39 -21.03 14.66
N VAL A 31 -15.22 -20.58 13.72
CA VAL A 31 -15.34 -21.23 12.39
C VAL A 31 -14.04 -21.11 11.59
N ALA A 32 -13.40 -19.94 11.61
CA ALA A 32 -12.12 -19.72 10.94
C ALA A 32 -11.02 -20.63 11.51
N ASN A 33 -10.96 -20.79 12.85
CA ASN A 33 -10.00 -21.70 13.49
C ASN A 33 -10.24 -23.16 13.08
N LEU A 34 -11.50 -23.59 13.04
CA LEU A 34 -11.87 -24.93 12.58
C LEU A 34 -11.47 -25.16 11.12
N PHE A 35 -11.73 -24.20 10.24
CA PHE A 35 -11.33 -24.27 8.83
C PHE A 35 -9.80 -24.30 8.67
N ASN A 36 -9.06 -23.47 9.40
CA ASN A 36 -7.59 -23.45 9.30
C ASN A 36 -6.94 -24.75 9.79
N THR A 37 -7.55 -25.42 10.76
CA THR A 37 -7.00 -26.65 11.34
C THR A 37 -7.45 -27.88 10.55
N TYR A 38 -8.71 -27.91 10.10
CA TYR A 38 -9.30 -28.99 9.31
C TYR A 38 -10.12 -28.43 8.14
N PRO A 39 -9.48 -28.01 7.04
CA PRO A 39 -10.20 -27.49 5.88
C PRO A 39 -11.13 -28.53 5.23
N ALA A 40 -10.84 -29.82 5.43
CA ALA A 40 -11.53 -30.96 4.82
C ALA A 40 -11.66 -30.86 3.28
N LEU A 41 -10.77 -30.11 2.63
CA LEU A 41 -10.75 -29.93 1.19
C LEU A 41 -10.01 -31.10 0.52
N GLN A 42 -10.69 -31.78 -0.40
CA GLN A 42 -10.04 -32.74 -1.30
C GLN A 42 -9.43 -31.97 -2.48
N LYS A 43 -8.17 -32.27 -2.82
CA LYS A 43 -7.57 -31.72 -4.05
C LYS A 43 -8.36 -32.26 -5.26
N PRO A 44 -8.85 -31.39 -6.16
CA PRO A 44 -9.51 -31.83 -7.38
C PRO A 44 -8.57 -32.70 -8.21
N LYS A 45 -9.09 -33.76 -8.83
CA LYS A 45 -8.29 -34.67 -9.69
C LYS A 45 -7.95 -34.08 -11.07
N ASN A 46 -8.61 -32.99 -11.47
CA ASN A 46 -8.45 -32.38 -12.78
C ASN A 46 -7.85 -30.96 -12.69
N ASN A 47 -6.85 -30.68 -13.53
CA ASN A 47 -6.19 -29.38 -13.74
C ASN A 47 -7.10 -28.34 -14.46
N SER A 48 -8.43 -28.43 -14.32
CA SER A 48 -9.37 -27.53 -15.02
C SER A 48 -9.56 -26.19 -14.30
N TYR A 49 -8.90 -25.98 -13.17
CA TYR A 49 -8.90 -24.70 -12.46
C TYR A 49 -7.67 -23.91 -12.87
N ASP A 50 -7.90 -22.67 -13.31
CA ASP A 50 -6.83 -21.71 -13.53
C ASP A 50 -6.17 -21.38 -12.18
N PHE A 51 -5.02 -21.99 -11.92
CA PHE A 51 -4.25 -21.77 -10.71
C PHE A 51 -3.82 -20.31 -10.56
N SER A 52 -3.88 -19.48 -11.62
CA SER A 52 -3.64 -18.04 -11.53
C SER A 52 -4.68 -17.31 -10.66
N LEU A 53 -5.89 -17.85 -10.52
CA LEU A 53 -6.91 -17.32 -9.59
C LEU A 53 -6.60 -17.62 -8.11
N LEU A 54 -5.69 -18.57 -7.85
CA LEU A 54 -5.17 -18.92 -6.52
C LEU A 54 -3.77 -18.34 -6.28
N GLU A 55 -3.17 -17.70 -7.28
CA GLU A 55 -1.88 -17.04 -7.11
C GLU A 55 -2.05 -15.92 -6.07
N GLY A 56 -1.19 -15.98 -5.05
CA GLY A 56 -1.13 -14.92 -4.06
C GLY A 56 -0.79 -13.60 -4.73
N GLU A 57 -1.27 -12.50 -4.13
CA GLU A 57 -0.99 -11.14 -4.61
C GLU A 57 0.50 -10.93 -4.92
N ASN A 58 0.77 -10.51 -6.15
CA ASN A 58 2.14 -10.23 -6.60
C ASN A 58 2.75 -9.06 -5.80
N LYS A 59 4.09 -9.02 -5.69
CA LYS A 59 4.78 -7.94 -4.94
C LYS A 59 4.39 -6.54 -5.46
N GLU A 60 4.19 -6.41 -6.77
CA GLU A 60 3.77 -5.17 -7.42
C GLU A 60 2.31 -4.81 -7.08
N GLU A 61 1.38 -5.75 -7.21
CA GLU A 61 -0.04 -5.57 -6.81
C GLU A 61 -0.15 -5.11 -5.36
N ARG A 62 0.59 -5.76 -4.45
CA ARG A 62 0.66 -5.39 -3.04
C ARG A 62 1.20 -3.99 -2.83
N THR A 63 2.19 -3.59 -3.61
CA THR A 63 2.78 -2.26 -3.53
C THR A 63 1.76 -1.21 -3.95
N PHE A 64 1.05 -1.42 -5.06
CA PHE A 64 0.02 -0.50 -5.53
C PHE A 64 -1.18 -0.42 -4.59
N ARG A 65 -1.69 -1.55 -4.10
CA ARG A 65 -2.77 -1.58 -3.12
C ARG A 65 -2.38 -0.84 -1.84
N ASN A 66 -1.19 -1.11 -1.30
CA ASN A 66 -0.69 -0.42 -0.12
C ASN A 66 -0.51 1.09 -0.38
N TRP A 67 -0.06 1.47 -1.58
CA TRP A 67 0.04 2.87 -1.97
C TRP A 67 -1.31 3.57 -1.94
N MET A 68 -2.31 3.04 -2.65
CA MET A 68 -3.64 3.64 -2.69
C MET A 68 -4.27 3.71 -1.29
N ASN A 69 -4.20 2.62 -0.51
CA ASN A 69 -4.71 2.61 0.85
C ASN A 69 -3.95 3.58 1.78
N SER A 70 -2.66 3.81 1.55
CA SER A 70 -1.88 4.82 2.31
C SER A 70 -2.27 6.25 1.99
N LEU A 71 -2.90 6.50 0.83
CA LEU A 71 -3.48 7.80 0.47
C LEU A 71 -4.89 8.02 1.02
N GLY A 72 -5.48 7.02 1.69
CA GLY A 72 -6.80 7.15 2.32
C GLY A 72 -7.98 7.07 1.34
N VAL A 73 -7.83 6.35 0.23
CA VAL A 73 -8.94 6.12 -0.71
C VAL A 73 -10.10 5.37 -0.05
N THR A 74 -11.31 5.63 -0.53
CA THR A 74 -12.55 4.99 -0.04
C THR A 74 -13.33 4.39 -1.22
N PRO A 75 -13.72 3.11 -1.20
CA PRO A 75 -13.53 2.12 -0.13
C PRO A 75 -12.08 1.63 -0.01
N TYR A 76 -11.77 0.97 1.11
CA TYR A 76 -10.48 0.32 1.31
C TYR A 76 -10.30 -0.80 0.28
N ILE A 77 -9.15 -0.81 -0.41
CA ILE A 77 -8.88 -1.79 -1.47
C ILE A 77 -8.35 -3.07 -0.85
N ASN A 78 -9.07 -4.16 -1.10
CA ASN A 78 -8.68 -5.52 -0.74
C ASN A 78 -8.15 -6.27 -1.97
N HIS A 79 -8.78 -6.09 -3.13
CA HIS A 79 -8.45 -6.76 -4.37
C HIS A 79 -8.37 -5.74 -5.52
N LEU A 80 -7.15 -5.48 -5.99
CA LEU A 80 -6.86 -4.39 -6.93
C LEU A 80 -7.76 -4.41 -8.18
N TYR A 81 -7.91 -5.58 -8.80
CA TYR A 81 -8.60 -5.69 -10.09
C TYR A 81 -10.14 -5.59 -9.99
N SER A 82 -10.74 -6.05 -8.90
CA SER A 82 -12.18 -5.91 -8.69
C SER A 82 -12.57 -4.54 -8.14
N ASP A 83 -11.78 -4.02 -7.22
CA ASP A 83 -12.14 -2.82 -6.45
C ASP A 83 -11.92 -1.53 -7.26
N LEU A 84 -11.14 -1.59 -8.34
CA LEU A 84 -10.99 -0.49 -9.30
C LEU A 84 -12.00 -0.56 -10.46
N GLY A 85 -12.77 -1.66 -10.57
CA GLY A 85 -13.59 -1.96 -11.74
C GLY A 85 -14.80 -1.04 -11.96
N ASP A 86 -15.10 -0.13 -11.04
CA ASP A 86 -16.12 0.90 -11.21
C ASP A 86 -15.55 2.33 -11.42
N GLY A 87 -14.23 2.46 -11.44
CA GLY A 87 -13.50 3.70 -11.69
C GLY A 87 -13.47 4.70 -10.52
N LEU A 88 -14.23 4.50 -9.44
CA LEU A 88 -14.38 5.52 -8.39
C LEU A 88 -13.10 5.80 -7.62
N VAL A 89 -12.33 4.76 -7.32
CA VAL A 89 -11.03 4.91 -6.67
C VAL A 89 -10.05 5.63 -7.59
N ILE A 90 -10.11 5.35 -8.91
CA ILE A 90 -9.25 5.99 -9.89
C ILE A 90 -9.50 7.51 -9.93
N PHE A 91 -10.76 7.95 -9.84
CA PHE A 91 -11.09 9.38 -9.73
C PHE A 91 -10.53 10.04 -8.49
N GLN A 92 -10.61 9.39 -7.32
CA GLN A 92 -9.98 9.92 -6.10
C GLN A 92 -8.47 10.05 -6.27
N LEU A 93 -7.82 9.07 -6.91
CA LEU A 93 -6.39 9.13 -7.19
C LEU A 93 -6.06 10.28 -8.15
N TYR A 94 -6.90 10.59 -9.13
CA TYR A 94 -6.72 11.76 -10.00
C TYR A 94 -6.69 13.07 -9.22
N GLU A 95 -7.61 13.27 -8.28
CA GLU A 95 -7.60 14.46 -7.41
C GLU A 95 -6.31 14.55 -6.58
N MET A 96 -5.85 13.42 -6.03
CA MET A 96 -4.58 13.35 -5.27
C MET A 96 -3.36 13.72 -6.11
N ILE A 97 -3.41 13.51 -7.43
CA ILE A 97 -2.35 13.92 -8.36
C ILE A 97 -2.64 15.24 -9.08
N ARG A 98 -3.58 16.05 -8.56
CA ARG A 98 -3.97 17.38 -9.07
C ARG A 98 -4.49 17.34 -10.51
N VAL A 99 -5.18 16.27 -10.87
CA VAL A 99 -5.96 16.17 -12.11
C VAL A 99 -7.42 16.37 -11.75
N PRO A 100 -8.06 17.49 -12.17
CA PRO A 100 -9.46 17.75 -11.84
C PRO A 100 -10.38 16.67 -12.38
N VAL A 101 -11.35 16.25 -11.56
CA VAL A 101 -12.42 15.32 -11.95
C VAL A 101 -13.75 16.05 -11.90
N GLU A 102 -14.52 15.94 -12.98
CA GLU A 102 -15.88 16.47 -13.03
C GLU A 102 -16.86 15.43 -12.48
N TRP A 103 -17.17 15.53 -11.19
CA TRP A 103 -18.00 14.56 -10.47
C TRP A 103 -19.46 14.49 -10.93
N SER A 104 -19.95 15.48 -11.69
CA SER A 104 -21.27 15.44 -12.35
C SER A 104 -21.35 14.38 -13.44
N HIS A 105 -20.23 14.00 -14.07
CA HIS A 105 -20.15 12.94 -15.06
C HIS A 105 -19.90 11.54 -14.46
N VAL A 106 -19.69 11.45 -13.14
CA VAL A 106 -19.36 10.19 -12.47
C VAL A 106 -20.64 9.51 -11.96
N ASN A 107 -20.88 8.29 -12.42
CA ASN A 107 -21.96 7.45 -11.91
C ASN A 107 -21.58 6.88 -10.53
N LYS A 108 -22.47 6.97 -9.53
CA LYS A 108 -22.20 6.52 -8.15
C LYS A 108 -23.08 5.31 -7.78
N PRO A 109 -22.62 4.43 -6.87
CA PRO A 109 -23.44 3.35 -6.33
C PRO A 109 -24.60 3.90 -5.46
N PRO A 110 -25.67 3.11 -5.27
CA PRO A 110 -25.86 1.74 -5.76
C PRO A 110 -26.18 1.70 -7.26
N TYR A 111 -25.51 0.79 -7.98
CA TYR A 111 -25.77 0.59 -9.41
C TYR A 111 -27.00 -0.30 -9.62
N PRO A 112 -27.88 0.01 -10.59
CA PRO A 112 -29.02 -0.85 -10.91
C PRO A 112 -28.58 -2.24 -11.38
N ALA A 113 -29.38 -3.27 -11.07
CA ALA A 113 -29.09 -4.65 -11.49
C ALA A 113 -29.02 -4.78 -13.02
N LEU A 114 -29.91 -4.10 -13.73
CA LEU A 114 -29.88 -3.99 -15.20
C LEU A 114 -29.15 -2.70 -15.58
N GLY A 115 -28.10 -2.80 -16.40
CA GLY A 115 -27.35 -1.64 -16.89
C GLY A 115 -26.32 -1.07 -15.92
N GLY A 116 -26.23 -1.57 -14.68
CA GLY A 116 -25.20 -1.15 -13.73
C GLY A 116 -23.78 -1.34 -14.25
N ASN A 117 -23.51 -2.40 -15.02
CA ASN A 117 -22.20 -2.60 -15.63
C ASN A 117 -21.87 -1.54 -16.69
N MET A 118 -22.87 -1.06 -17.44
CA MET A 118 -22.68 0.02 -18.41
C MET A 118 -22.26 1.31 -17.68
N LYS A 119 -22.85 1.60 -16.52
CA LYS A 119 -22.47 2.74 -15.68
C LYS A 119 -21.03 2.67 -15.18
N LYS A 120 -20.57 1.48 -14.81
CA LYS A 120 -19.15 1.26 -14.45
C LYS A 120 -18.22 1.43 -15.64
N ILE A 121 -18.59 0.93 -16.82
CA ILE A 121 -17.81 1.11 -18.05
C ILE A 121 -17.75 2.59 -18.46
N GLU A 122 -18.86 3.34 -18.34
CA GLU A 122 -18.89 4.79 -18.53
C GLU A 122 -17.87 5.50 -17.63
N ASN A 123 -17.85 5.17 -16.33
CA ASN A 123 -16.86 5.68 -15.39
C ASN A 123 -15.43 5.32 -15.81
N CYS A 124 -15.16 4.06 -16.13
CA CYS A 124 -13.83 3.63 -16.54
C CYS A 124 -13.37 4.29 -17.85
N ASN A 125 -14.29 4.51 -18.80
CA ASN A 125 -13.99 5.24 -20.03
C ASN A 125 -13.60 6.69 -19.73
N TYR A 126 -14.34 7.36 -18.86
CA TYR A 126 -14.02 8.72 -18.41
C TYR A 126 -12.67 8.77 -17.67
N ALA A 127 -12.37 7.79 -16.81
CA ALA A 127 -11.09 7.68 -16.14
C ALA A 127 -9.92 7.51 -17.13
N VAL A 128 -10.10 6.74 -18.21
CA VAL A 128 -9.09 6.60 -19.28
C VAL A 128 -8.94 7.91 -20.08
N GLU A 129 -10.05 8.59 -20.35
CA GLU A 129 -10.05 9.88 -21.06
C GLU A 129 -9.25 10.92 -20.28
N LEU A 130 -9.56 11.14 -18.99
CA LEU A 130 -8.81 12.04 -18.09
C LEU A 130 -7.32 11.70 -18.08
N GLY A 131 -6.99 10.40 -18.08
CA GLY A 131 -5.62 9.92 -18.15
C GLY A 131 -4.91 10.39 -19.42
N LYS A 132 -5.56 10.28 -20.57
CA LYS A 132 -5.01 10.67 -21.88
C LYS A 132 -4.92 12.19 -22.03
N THR A 133 -5.98 12.92 -21.72
CA THR A 133 -6.12 14.34 -22.06
C THR A 133 -5.54 15.25 -20.99
N ASN A 134 -5.97 15.09 -19.73
CA ASN A 134 -5.58 15.96 -18.62
C ASN A 134 -4.24 15.53 -18.01
N ALA A 135 -4.06 14.24 -17.75
CA ALA A 135 -2.86 13.72 -17.10
C ALA A 135 -1.70 13.43 -18.09
N ARG A 136 -2.00 13.35 -19.40
CA ARG A 136 -1.05 13.04 -20.49
C ARG A 136 -0.32 11.70 -20.33
N PHE A 137 -1.04 10.69 -19.86
CA PHE A 137 -0.55 9.32 -19.75
C PHE A 137 -0.54 8.61 -21.11
N SER A 138 0.40 7.69 -21.26
CA SER A 138 0.42 6.78 -22.41
C SER A 138 -0.52 5.62 -22.12
N LEU A 139 -1.75 5.72 -22.61
CA LEU A 139 -2.81 4.71 -22.44
C LEU A 139 -3.22 4.12 -23.79
N VAL A 140 -2.24 3.90 -24.67
CA VAL A 140 -2.47 3.30 -26.01
C VAL A 140 -2.97 1.88 -25.82
N GLY A 141 -4.10 1.55 -26.44
CA GLY A 141 -4.72 0.22 -26.32
C GLY A 141 -5.43 -0.05 -25.00
N ILE A 142 -5.59 0.94 -24.11
CA ILE A 142 -6.39 0.82 -22.88
C ILE A 142 -7.75 1.49 -23.10
N GLY A 143 -8.83 0.74 -22.87
CA GLY A 143 -10.21 1.21 -22.80
C GLY A 143 -10.85 1.01 -21.43
N GLY A 144 -12.02 1.63 -21.20
CA GLY A 144 -12.72 1.51 -19.92
C GLY A 144 -13.25 0.10 -19.65
N LYS A 145 -13.56 -0.66 -20.71
CA LYS A 145 -13.96 -2.07 -20.59
C LYS A 145 -12.84 -2.92 -19.96
N ASP A 146 -11.59 -2.70 -20.37
CA ASP A 146 -10.44 -3.44 -19.82
C ASP A 146 -10.27 -3.22 -18.32
N LEU A 147 -10.49 -1.99 -17.85
CA LEU A 147 -10.45 -1.67 -16.42
C LEU A 147 -11.64 -2.26 -15.68
N ASN A 148 -12.84 -2.19 -16.25
CA ASN A 148 -14.05 -2.75 -15.64
C ASN A 148 -14.00 -4.28 -15.50
N GLU A 149 -13.41 -4.97 -16.48
CA GLU A 149 -13.18 -6.42 -16.45
C GLU A 149 -11.97 -6.80 -15.58
N GLY A 150 -11.22 -5.82 -15.06
CA GLY A 150 -10.08 -6.06 -14.18
C GLY A 150 -8.86 -6.66 -14.90
N ASN A 151 -8.60 -6.27 -16.15
CA ASN A 151 -7.44 -6.75 -16.90
C ASN A 151 -6.14 -6.42 -16.12
N PRO A 152 -5.36 -7.42 -15.69
CA PRO A 152 -4.21 -7.21 -14.81
C PRO A 152 -3.17 -6.27 -15.40
N THR A 153 -2.72 -6.55 -16.63
CA THR A 153 -1.67 -5.79 -17.30
C THR A 153 -2.05 -4.34 -17.51
N LEU A 154 -3.28 -4.09 -17.99
CA LEU A 154 -3.72 -2.75 -18.34
C LEU A 154 -4.07 -1.92 -17.09
N THR A 155 -4.62 -2.56 -16.05
CA THR A 155 -4.86 -1.92 -14.75
C THR A 155 -3.54 -1.51 -14.11
N LEU A 156 -2.55 -2.41 -14.03
CA LEU A 156 -1.23 -2.10 -13.48
C LEU A 156 -0.53 -0.98 -14.28
N ALA A 157 -0.66 -0.96 -15.61
CA ALA A 157 -0.07 0.08 -16.45
C ALA A 157 -0.63 1.48 -16.16
N LEU A 158 -1.94 1.61 -15.90
CA LEU A 158 -2.55 2.87 -15.49
C LEU A 158 -2.09 3.27 -14.08
N VAL A 159 -2.18 2.33 -13.14
CA VAL A 159 -1.85 2.54 -11.72
C VAL A 159 -0.39 2.96 -11.54
N TRP A 160 0.53 2.35 -12.28
CA TRP A 160 1.93 2.74 -12.32
C TRP A 160 2.12 4.20 -12.74
N GLN A 161 1.40 4.66 -13.77
CA GLN A 161 1.50 6.04 -14.24
C GLN A 161 0.91 7.04 -13.23
N LEU A 162 -0.20 6.69 -12.58
CA LEU A 162 -0.77 7.46 -11.46
C LEU A 162 0.25 7.60 -10.32
N MET A 163 0.83 6.48 -9.88
CA MET A 163 1.83 6.46 -8.80
C MET A 163 3.09 7.25 -9.16
N ARG A 164 3.56 7.14 -10.41
CA ARG A 164 4.70 7.92 -10.91
C ARG A 164 4.40 9.41 -10.89
N ARG A 165 3.22 9.83 -11.35
CA ARG A 165 2.81 11.24 -11.34
C ARG A 165 2.68 11.77 -9.91
N TYR A 166 2.09 10.99 -9.01
CA TYR A 166 2.02 11.31 -7.58
C TYR A 166 3.41 11.57 -7.01
N THR A 167 4.35 10.65 -7.23
CA THR A 167 5.75 10.78 -6.77
C THR A 167 6.40 12.06 -7.29
N LEU A 168 6.21 12.37 -8.57
CA LEU A 168 6.75 13.60 -9.17
C LEU A 168 6.13 14.87 -8.58
N ASN A 169 4.83 14.86 -8.26
CA ASN A 169 4.17 16.00 -7.61
C ASN A 169 4.73 16.22 -6.20
N VAL A 170 4.86 15.15 -5.40
CA VAL A 170 5.47 15.23 -4.06
C VAL A 170 6.88 15.79 -4.13
N LEU A 171 7.70 15.32 -5.08
CA LEU A 171 9.04 15.86 -5.29
C LEU A 171 9.01 17.33 -5.72
N SER A 172 8.14 17.71 -6.65
CA SER A 172 8.01 19.11 -7.10
C SER A 172 7.62 20.07 -5.97
N ASP A 173 6.74 19.64 -5.06
CA ASP A 173 6.31 20.46 -3.92
C ASP A 173 7.44 20.69 -2.92
N LEU A 174 8.32 19.68 -2.76
CA LEU A 174 9.49 19.79 -1.90
C LEU A 174 10.49 20.81 -2.43
N GLY A 175 10.66 20.87 -3.76
CA GLY A 175 11.61 21.75 -4.46
C GLY A 175 11.08 23.12 -4.85
N GLU A 176 9.93 23.55 -4.33
CA GLU A 176 9.34 24.87 -4.63
C GLU A 176 9.13 25.12 -6.14
N GLY A 177 8.84 24.05 -6.90
CA GLY A 177 8.66 24.12 -8.35
C GLY A 177 9.91 23.78 -9.17
N GLU A 178 11.09 23.67 -8.55
CA GLU A 178 12.27 23.08 -9.18
C GLU A 178 12.25 21.55 -9.05
N LYS A 179 12.88 20.87 -10.01
CA LYS A 179 13.09 19.43 -9.91
C LYS A 179 13.97 19.15 -8.70
N VAL A 180 13.40 18.52 -7.67
CA VAL A 180 14.19 17.99 -6.56
C VAL A 180 15.11 16.92 -7.11
N ASN A 181 16.40 17.22 -7.11
CA ASN A 181 17.45 16.27 -7.43
C ASN A 181 17.67 15.35 -6.23
N ASP A 182 18.09 14.11 -6.49
CA ASP A 182 18.44 13.11 -5.46
C ASP A 182 19.39 13.70 -4.40
N GLU A 183 20.34 14.53 -4.86
CA GLU A 183 21.31 15.24 -4.02
C GLU A 183 20.66 16.15 -2.97
N THR A 184 19.55 16.83 -3.31
CA THR A 184 18.84 17.71 -2.40
C THR A 184 18.22 16.92 -1.24
N ILE A 185 17.61 15.77 -1.54
CA ILE A 185 17.02 14.90 -0.53
C ILE A 185 18.13 14.32 0.36
N ILE A 186 19.20 13.79 -0.23
CA ILE A 186 20.33 13.22 0.52
C ILE A 186 20.96 14.27 1.44
N LYS A 187 21.17 15.49 0.93
CA LYS A 187 21.68 16.62 1.70
C LYS A 187 20.76 16.94 2.87
N TRP A 188 19.45 17.04 2.63
CA TRP A 188 18.47 17.32 3.69
C TRP A 188 18.45 16.21 4.76
N VAL A 189 18.49 14.93 4.35
CA VAL A 189 18.53 13.78 5.26
C VAL A 189 19.75 13.87 6.16
N ASN A 190 20.94 14.03 5.58
CA ASN A 190 22.19 14.08 6.34
C ASN A 190 22.27 15.32 7.26
N GLN A 191 21.77 16.47 6.81
CA GLN A 191 21.68 17.68 7.66
C GLN A 191 20.72 17.47 8.83
N THR A 192 19.56 16.85 8.59
CA THR A 192 18.57 16.57 9.64
C THR A 192 19.11 15.60 10.68
N LEU A 193 19.82 14.55 10.25
CA LEU A 193 20.48 13.59 11.12
C LEU A 193 21.60 14.24 11.95
N ALA A 194 22.45 15.06 11.32
CA ALA A 194 23.52 15.78 12.00
C ALA A 194 22.98 16.77 13.05
N ASN A 195 21.93 17.53 12.73
CA ASN A 195 21.31 18.47 13.66
C ASN A 195 20.69 17.77 14.88
N ALA A 196 20.25 16.53 14.72
CA ALA A 196 19.73 15.69 15.80
C ALA A 196 20.82 14.86 16.52
N ASN A 197 22.10 15.13 16.25
CA ASN A 197 23.26 14.40 16.79
C ASN A 197 23.19 12.88 16.58
N LYS A 198 22.65 12.45 15.43
CA LYS A 198 22.62 11.03 15.02
C LYS A 198 23.94 10.65 14.35
N THR A 199 24.34 9.40 14.51
CA THR A 199 25.60 8.87 13.95
C THR A 199 25.44 8.30 12.54
N THR A 200 24.21 7.97 12.14
CA THR A 200 23.90 7.44 10.81
C THR A 200 23.93 8.55 9.75
N SER A 201 24.35 8.20 8.54
CA SER A 201 24.25 9.03 7.34
C SER A 201 24.04 8.13 6.12
N ILE A 202 23.66 8.72 4.98
CA ILE A 202 23.56 8.02 3.71
C ILE A 202 24.38 8.74 2.64
N SER A 203 25.10 7.99 1.82
CA SER A 203 25.84 8.53 0.67
C SER A 203 25.00 8.60 -0.60
N SER A 204 24.04 7.67 -0.75
CA SER A 204 23.13 7.58 -1.89
C SER A 204 21.91 6.72 -1.54
N PHE A 205 20.90 6.69 -2.40
CA PHE A 205 19.77 5.75 -2.26
C PHE A 205 20.12 4.28 -2.54
N LYS A 206 21.39 3.99 -2.87
CA LYS A 206 21.96 2.64 -3.03
C LYS A 206 22.83 2.24 -1.85
N ASP A 207 22.92 3.07 -0.81
CA ASP A 207 23.80 2.83 0.33
C ASP A 207 23.34 1.60 1.12
N GLN A 208 24.25 0.63 1.30
CA GLN A 208 23.93 -0.64 1.93
C GLN A 208 23.58 -0.50 3.42
N SER A 209 23.97 0.60 4.07
CA SER A 209 23.57 0.91 5.45
C SER A 209 22.05 1.01 5.60
N ILE A 210 21.33 1.40 4.52
CA ILE A 210 19.87 1.48 4.49
C ILE A 210 19.22 0.11 4.71
N SER A 211 19.90 -1.00 4.35
CA SER A 211 19.39 -2.36 4.58
C SER A 211 19.10 -2.67 6.05
N THR A 212 19.71 -1.92 6.97
CA THR A 212 19.47 -2.05 8.42
C THR A 212 18.24 -1.27 8.91
N SER A 213 17.71 -0.37 8.07
CA SER A 213 16.70 0.65 8.39
C SER A 213 17.08 1.63 9.49
N LEU A 214 18.32 1.60 10.01
CA LEU A 214 18.78 2.50 11.06
C LEU A 214 18.79 3.97 10.62
N PRO A 215 19.29 4.35 9.41
CA PRO A 215 19.22 5.73 8.97
C PRO A 215 17.78 6.27 8.87
N ILE A 216 16.82 5.39 8.52
CA ILE A 216 15.40 5.74 8.43
C ILE A 216 14.81 5.93 9.83
N LEU A 217 15.11 5.03 10.77
CA LEU A 217 14.65 5.13 12.17
C LEU A 217 15.22 6.36 12.86
N ASP A 218 16.51 6.65 12.67
CA ASP A 218 17.16 7.83 13.25
C ASP A 218 16.62 9.12 12.65
N LEU A 219 16.27 9.11 11.35
CA LEU A 219 15.61 10.25 10.70
C LEU A 219 14.18 10.45 11.22
N ILE A 220 13.42 9.38 11.42
CA ILE A 220 12.08 9.45 12.01
C ILE A 220 12.14 10.05 13.43
N ASP A 221 13.10 9.61 14.25
CA ASP A 221 13.28 10.16 15.59
C ASP A 221 13.73 11.63 15.57
N ALA A 222 14.52 12.03 14.57
CA ALA A 222 14.89 13.44 14.36
C ALA A 222 13.67 14.31 13.96
N ILE A 223 12.77 13.79 13.13
CA ILE A 223 11.54 14.49 12.70
C ILE A 223 10.49 14.55 13.81
N ALA A 224 10.31 13.45 14.52
CA ALA A 224 9.30 13.27 15.55
C ALA A 224 9.93 12.62 16.79
N PRO A 225 10.53 13.42 17.69
CA PRO A 225 11.16 12.91 18.90
C PRO A 225 10.19 12.05 19.72
N LYS A 226 10.68 10.93 20.27
CA LYS A 226 9.90 9.94 21.05
C LYS A 226 8.93 9.08 20.22
N ALA A 227 8.89 9.23 18.90
CA ALA A 227 8.10 8.33 18.05
C ALA A 227 8.72 6.92 17.96
N VAL A 228 10.05 6.85 17.99
CA VAL A 228 10.84 5.62 17.93
C VAL A 228 11.16 5.16 19.35
N ARG A 229 10.83 3.91 19.65
CA ARG A 229 11.17 3.27 20.93
C ARG A 229 12.45 2.46 20.74
N SER A 230 13.49 2.83 21.47
CA SER A 230 14.81 2.18 21.36
C SER A 230 14.77 0.68 21.65
N GLU A 231 13.89 0.23 22.55
CA GLU A 231 13.67 -1.18 22.89
C GLU A 231 13.17 -2.04 21.72
N MET A 232 12.56 -1.42 20.71
CA MET A 232 12.04 -2.09 19.51
C MET A 232 13.06 -2.12 18.36
N VAL A 233 14.23 -1.52 18.54
CA VAL A 233 15.25 -1.37 17.49
C VAL A 233 16.51 -2.11 17.88
N LYS A 234 16.84 -3.17 17.13
CA LYS A 234 18.15 -3.80 17.23
C LYS A 234 19.14 -3.02 16.38
N ARG A 235 20.34 -2.73 16.92
CA ARG A 235 21.38 -1.94 16.22
C ARG A 235 22.65 -2.73 15.93
N GLU A 236 23.00 -3.69 16.77
CA GLU A 236 24.21 -4.50 16.68
C GLU A 236 23.88 -5.93 16.24
N ASP A 237 24.85 -6.64 15.67
CA ASP A 237 24.75 -8.05 15.25
C ASP A 237 23.44 -8.41 14.53
N LEU A 238 23.16 -7.65 13.47
CA LEU A 238 21.91 -7.72 12.72
C LEU A 238 21.87 -8.95 11.82
N THR A 239 20.98 -9.89 12.17
CA THR A 239 20.60 -10.98 11.27
C THR A 239 19.67 -10.46 10.16
N PRO A 240 19.47 -11.22 9.05
CA PRO A 240 18.47 -10.86 8.04
C PRO A 240 17.06 -10.66 8.60
N ALA A 241 16.68 -11.47 9.61
CA ALA A 241 15.40 -11.33 10.29
C ALA A 241 15.31 -10.02 11.09
N ASP A 242 16.40 -9.59 11.73
CA ASP A 242 16.46 -8.34 12.48
C ASP A 242 16.33 -7.13 11.55
N LYS A 243 17.02 -7.15 10.40
CA LYS A 243 16.88 -6.11 9.36
C LYS A 243 15.44 -5.96 8.89
N LEU A 244 14.78 -7.09 8.66
CA LEU A 244 13.36 -7.12 8.26
C LEU A 244 12.44 -6.59 9.37
N ASN A 245 12.71 -6.92 10.64
CA ASN A 245 11.96 -6.42 11.78
C ASN A 245 12.13 -4.90 11.95
N ASN A 246 13.36 -4.39 11.84
CA ASN A 246 13.63 -2.95 11.84
C ASN A 246 12.90 -2.24 10.69
N ALA A 247 12.91 -2.82 9.49
CA ALA A 247 12.22 -2.24 8.33
C ALA A 247 10.69 -2.19 8.52
N LYS A 248 10.08 -3.27 9.03
CA LYS A 248 8.66 -3.31 9.41
C LYS A 248 8.32 -2.22 10.43
N TYR A 249 9.18 -2.08 11.44
CA TYR A 249 9.00 -1.07 12.48
C TYR A 249 9.13 0.36 11.93
N ALA A 250 10.17 0.64 11.13
CA ALA A 250 10.40 1.92 10.51
C ALA A 250 9.21 2.38 9.65
N ILE A 251 8.69 1.51 8.79
CA ILE A 251 7.51 1.81 7.95
C ILE A 251 6.28 2.10 8.82
N SER A 252 6.08 1.32 9.88
CA SER A 252 4.93 1.49 10.78
C SER A 252 4.97 2.83 11.52
N ILE A 253 6.13 3.22 12.05
CA ILE A 253 6.29 4.50 12.75
C ILE A 253 6.23 5.68 11.77
N ALA A 254 6.83 5.55 10.58
CA ALA A 254 6.72 6.58 9.55
C ALA A 254 5.26 6.88 9.17
N ARG A 255 4.44 5.84 8.97
CA ARG A 255 3.00 6.00 8.75
C ARG A 255 2.30 6.61 9.95
N LYS A 256 2.65 6.20 11.17
CA LYS A 256 2.10 6.76 12.41
C LYS A 256 2.36 8.27 12.54
N ILE A 257 3.50 8.75 12.08
CA ILE A 257 3.80 10.20 12.09
C ILE A 257 3.18 10.94 10.90
N GLY A 258 2.45 10.26 10.01
CA GLY A 258 1.75 10.86 8.87
C GLY A 258 2.53 10.86 7.56
N ALA A 259 3.64 10.12 7.45
CA ALA A 259 4.32 9.95 6.17
C ALA A 259 3.61 8.89 5.30
N CYS A 260 3.25 9.25 4.06
CA CYS A 260 2.54 8.39 3.11
C CYS A 260 3.46 7.32 2.48
N ILE A 261 3.98 6.41 3.31
CA ILE A 261 4.92 5.37 2.87
C ILE A 261 4.17 4.14 2.36
N TYR A 262 4.48 3.75 1.13
CA TYR A 262 3.97 2.54 0.48
C TYR A 262 5.03 1.47 0.21
N ALA A 263 6.31 1.77 0.48
CA ALA A 263 7.38 0.80 0.36
C ALA A 263 7.15 -0.41 1.28
N LEU A 264 7.57 -1.58 0.83
CA LEU A 264 7.55 -2.80 1.64
C LEU A 264 8.84 -2.88 2.46
N PRO A 265 8.81 -3.59 3.61
CA PRO A 265 10.01 -3.84 4.40
C PRO A 265 11.14 -4.46 3.58
N ASP A 266 10.81 -5.40 2.69
CA ASP A 266 11.77 -6.05 1.80
C ASP A 266 12.45 -5.05 0.84
N ASP A 267 11.76 -3.99 0.42
CA ASP A 267 12.35 -2.98 -0.47
C ASP A 267 13.45 -2.17 0.22
N LEU A 268 13.37 -2.02 1.56
CA LEU A 268 14.42 -1.39 2.36
C LEU A 268 15.58 -2.35 2.59
N VAL A 269 15.29 -3.61 2.94
CA VAL A 269 16.32 -4.64 3.18
C VAL A 269 17.12 -4.92 1.90
N GLU A 270 16.45 -5.00 0.75
CA GLU A 270 17.06 -5.18 -0.59
C GLU A 270 17.65 -3.88 -1.15
N VAL A 271 17.45 -2.73 -0.49
CA VAL A 271 17.93 -1.40 -0.93
C VAL A 271 17.48 -1.07 -2.36
N LYS A 272 16.18 -1.16 -2.63
CA LYS A 272 15.62 -0.80 -3.94
C LYS A 272 15.63 0.72 -4.14
N PRO A 273 16.48 1.29 -5.01
CA PRO A 273 16.78 2.73 -4.96
C PRO A 273 15.57 3.63 -5.16
N LYS A 274 14.65 3.24 -6.07
CA LYS A 274 13.41 3.99 -6.31
C LYS A 274 12.47 4.01 -5.10
N MET A 275 12.37 2.90 -4.37
CA MET A 275 11.52 2.78 -3.18
C MET A 275 12.15 3.47 -1.97
N VAL A 276 13.48 3.38 -1.84
CA VAL A 276 14.25 4.08 -0.82
C VAL A 276 14.15 5.59 -1.00
N MET A 277 14.30 6.09 -2.23
CA MET A 277 14.13 7.51 -2.55
C MET A 277 12.75 8.01 -2.14
N THR A 278 11.68 7.27 -2.45
CA THR A 278 10.32 7.70 -2.12
C THR A 278 10.05 7.72 -0.63
N VAL A 279 10.63 6.79 0.13
CA VAL A 279 10.61 6.78 1.60
C VAL A 279 11.23 8.05 2.17
N PHE A 280 12.44 8.41 1.73
CA PHE A 280 13.11 9.63 2.20
C PHE A 280 12.38 10.90 1.75
N ALA A 281 11.83 10.94 0.53
CA ALA A 281 11.03 12.06 0.05
C ALA A 281 9.75 12.26 0.89
N CYS A 282 9.04 11.18 1.23
CA CYS A 282 7.86 11.26 2.09
C CYS A 282 8.20 11.74 3.51
N LEU A 283 9.33 11.27 4.07
CA LEU A 283 9.81 11.74 5.37
C LEU A 283 10.25 13.21 5.33
N MET A 284 10.90 13.64 4.25
CA MET A 284 11.24 15.05 4.02
C MET A 284 9.99 15.93 3.97
N GLY A 285 8.98 15.52 3.21
CA GLY A 285 7.73 16.28 3.14
C GLY A 285 6.99 16.36 4.47
N ARG A 286 7.05 15.30 5.27
CA ARG A 286 6.53 15.33 6.64
C ARG A 286 7.34 16.24 7.56
N GLY A 287 8.68 16.17 7.50
CA GLY A 287 9.59 16.95 8.34
C GLY A 287 9.56 18.45 8.04
N LEU A 288 9.33 18.82 6.78
CA LEU A 288 9.15 20.21 6.35
C LEU A 288 7.71 20.73 6.52
N ASN A 289 6.79 19.92 7.08
CA ASN A 289 5.35 20.21 7.16
C ASN A 289 4.69 20.54 5.80
N LYS A 290 5.27 20.08 4.69
CA LYS A 290 4.76 20.30 3.33
C LYS A 290 3.71 19.27 2.90
N ILE A 291 3.56 18.18 3.64
CA ILE A 291 2.51 17.16 3.45
C ILE A 291 1.53 17.29 4.62
N LYS A 292 0.30 17.75 4.33
CA LYS A 292 -0.83 17.78 5.26
C LYS A 292 -1.67 16.52 5.10
#